data_AF-A0ABD5VSS3-F1
#
_entry.id   AF-A0ABD5VSS3-F1
#
_cell.length_a   1.000
_cell.length_b   1.000
_cell.length_c   1.000
_cell.angle_alpha   90.00
_cell.angle_beta   90.00
_cell.angle_gamma   90.00
#
_symmetry.space_group_name_H-M   'P 1'
#
loop_
_entity.id
_entity.type
_entity.pdbx_description
1 polymer ?
#
loop_
_entity_poly.entity_id
_entity_poly.type
_entity_poly.pdbx_seq_one_letter_code
_entity_poly.pdbx_strand_id
1 'polypeptide(L)'
;MRRRTALQALAAGLAGATAGCVGGGSPADATTDPTRQVREAVSVQAQAISFEQLSTDGVALDVAVLVRNGSPLPVPVNRVDYTVEYPAADERLTFARGHRSGCEPVAVDDGSLADYLQNEGVPCGGSDGVVVAPGDERHVRLTCTPQTDAHRRVARRVVSAADDLVAVTVDGEATLLNGVVEKSFSQRRIVRVSD
;
A
#
# COMPACT_ATOMS: atom_id res chain seq x y z
N MET A 1 8.88 18.06 -54.80
CA MET A 1 9.05 17.50 -56.16
C MET A 1 10.54 17.36 -56.48
N ARG A 2 10.97 16.20 -57.02
CA ARG A 2 12.32 15.84 -57.58
C ARG A 2 13.42 15.62 -56.53
N ARG A 3 14.30 14.59 -56.53
CA ARG A 3 14.67 13.42 -57.37
C ARG A 3 15.55 12.47 -56.49
N ARG A 4 15.29 11.16 -56.43
CA ARG A 4 16.09 10.00 -56.95
C ARG A 4 17.58 9.89 -56.53
N THR A 5 17.94 8.87 -55.72
CA THR A 5 18.74 7.62 -56.03
C THR A 5 20.25 7.89 -56.27
N ALA A 6 21.28 7.15 -55.83
CA ALA A 6 21.51 5.70 -55.68
C ALA A 6 22.88 5.42 -54.98
N LEU A 7 23.27 4.13 -54.94
CA LEU A 7 24.55 3.47 -54.61
C LEU A 7 24.67 2.96 -53.17
N GLN A 8 24.38 1.70 -52.85
CA GLN A 8 25.09 0.45 -53.21
C GLN A 8 26.60 0.49 -52.97
N ALA A 9 27.04 -0.19 -51.91
CA ALA A 9 28.29 -0.94 -51.90
C ALA A 9 28.01 -2.33 -51.29
N LEU A 10 28.33 -3.34 -52.09
CA LEU A 10 28.21 -4.77 -51.87
C LEU A 10 29.55 -5.32 -51.37
N ALA A 11 29.47 -6.47 -50.67
CA ALA A 11 30.50 -7.50 -50.54
C ALA A 11 31.71 -7.19 -49.63
N ALA A 12 32.32 -8.12 -48.90
CA ALA A 12 32.04 -9.51 -48.54
C ALA A 12 33.12 -9.89 -47.51
N GLY A 13 32.84 -10.83 -46.61
CA GLY A 13 33.83 -11.34 -45.67
C GLY A 13 33.30 -12.57 -44.95
N LEU A 14 33.41 -13.72 -45.62
CA LEU A 14 32.99 -15.03 -45.19
C LEU A 14 33.94 -15.66 -44.15
N ALA A 15 33.31 -16.42 -43.26
CA ALA A 15 33.75 -17.70 -42.69
C ALA A 15 34.81 -17.73 -41.57
N GLY A 16 34.41 -18.41 -40.49
CA GLY A 16 35.28 -18.93 -39.43
C GLY A 16 34.46 -19.54 -38.31
N ALA A 17 33.88 -20.73 -38.52
CA ALA A 17 33.21 -21.51 -37.50
C ALA A 17 34.24 -22.29 -36.66
N THR A 18 34.12 -22.28 -35.34
CA THR A 18 34.51 -23.42 -34.49
C THR A 18 33.62 -23.51 -33.24
N ALA A 19 32.95 -24.65 -33.14
CA ALA A 19 32.77 -25.48 -31.95
C ALA A 19 32.24 -24.85 -30.64
N GLY A 20 31.03 -25.29 -30.28
CA GLY A 20 30.84 -25.98 -29.00
C GLY A 20 30.45 -25.12 -27.80
N CYS A 21 29.15 -24.86 -27.66
CA CYS A 21 28.48 -24.92 -26.35
C CYS A 21 27.22 -25.77 -26.51
N VAL A 22 27.35 -27.04 -26.13
CA VAL A 22 26.25 -27.93 -25.78
C VAL A 22 25.82 -27.57 -24.35
N GLY A 23 24.51 -27.47 -24.13
CA GLY A 23 23.89 -27.14 -22.83
C GLY A 23 23.20 -25.77 -22.95
N GLY A 24 21.89 -25.67 -23.23
CA GLY A 24 20.82 -26.44 -22.61
C GLY A 24 20.43 -25.71 -21.32
N GLY A 25 19.50 -24.77 -21.44
CA GLY A 25 18.96 -24.02 -20.30
C GLY A 25 18.44 -22.63 -20.69
N SER A 26 17.18 -22.57 -21.13
CA SER A 26 16.37 -21.35 -20.98
C SER A 26 16.31 -20.93 -19.49
N PRO A 27 16.03 -19.66 -19.19
CA PRO A 27 16.39 -19.04 -17.92
C PRO A 27 15.53 -19.60 -16.79
N ALA A 28 16.16 -20.33 -15.88
CA ALA A 28 15.55 -20.73 -14.62
C ALA A 28 16.09 -19.84 -13.50
N ASP A 29 15.65 -18.58 -13.48
CA ASP A 29 15.59 -17.80 -12.23
C ASP A 29 14.11 -17.47 -11.92
N ALA A 30 13.24 -18.43 -12.25
CA ALA A 30 11.80 -18.42 -12.00
C ALA A 30 11.45 -19.44 -10.92
N THR A 31 12.08 -19.32 -9.76
CA THR A 31 11.55 -19.81 -8.47
C THR A 31 11.64 -18.70 -7.43
N THR A 32 11.45 -17.45 -7.86
CA THR A 32 11.19 -16.37 -6.92
C THR A 32 9.82 -16.64 -6.32
N ASP A 33 9.80 -17.06 -5.06
CA ASP A 33 8.58 -17.18 -4.27
C ASP A 33 7.69 -15.95 -4.56
N PRO A 34 6.52 -16.11 -5.19
CA PRO A 34 5.68 -14.99 -5.63
C PRO A 34 5.29 -14.13 -4.43
N THR A 35 5.14 -14.74 -3.25
CA THR A 35 4.92 -14.04 -1.99
C THR A 35 6.06 -13.09 -1.65
N ARG A 36 7.30 -13.56 -1.76
CA ARG A 36 8.49 -12.74 -1.52
C ARG A 36 8.57 -11.58 -2.51
N GLN A 37 8.26 -11.83 -3.78
CA GLN A 37 8.25 -10.79 -4.81
C GLN A 37 7.22 -9.69 -4.49
N VAL A 38 5.99 -10.06 -4.11
CA VAL A 38 4.98 -9.07 -3.68
C VAL A 38 5.44 -8.34 -2.41
N ARG A 39 5.97 -9.07 -1.43
CA ARG A 39 6.48 -8.48 -0.19
C ARG A 39 7.55 -7.43 -0.46
N GLU A 40 8.45 -7.64 -1.39
CA GLU A 40 9.51 -6.66 -1.69
C GLU A 40 9.01 -5.50 -2.57
N ALA A 41 8.07 -5.77 -3.48
CA ALA A 41 7.61 -4.78 -4.46
C ALA A 41 6.42 -3.91 -4.01
N VAL A 42 5.71 -4.29 -2.96
CA VAL A 42 4.59 -3.49 -2.41
C VAL A 42 5.08 -2.54 -1.31
N SER A 43 4.62 -1.29 -1.37
CA SER A 43 4.86 -0.29 -0.33
C SER A 43 3.55 0.29 0.19
N VAL A 44 3.50 0.59 1.49
CA VAL A 44 2.36 1.21 2.16
C VAL A 44 2.85 2.44 2.91
N GLN A 45 2.17 3.58 2.76
CA GLN A 45 2.55 4.84 3.37
C GLN A 45 1.30 5.64 3.75
N ALA A 46 1.31 6.33 4.89
CA ALA A 46 0.28 7.33 5.18
C ALA A 46 0.68 8.68 4.54
N GLN A 47 -0.25 9.32 3.81
CA GLN A 47 0.05 10.58 3.08
C GLN A 47 -0.77 11.77 3.59
N ALA A 48 -2.09 11.69 3.52
CA ALA A 48 -2.98 12.78 3.87
C ALA A 48 -3.59 12.51 5.25
N ILE A 49 -3.52 13.51 6.14
CA ILE A 49 -4.13 13.47 7.46
C ILE A 49 -4.86 14.81 7.65
N SER A 50 -6.18 14.75 7.84
CA SER A 50 -7.03 15.93 8.03
C SER A 50 -8.10 15.69 9.09
N PHE A 51 -8.52 16.73 9.79
CA PHE A 51 -9.72 16.68 10.62
C PHE A 51 -10.95 16.95 9.75
N GLU A 52 -11.92 16.05 9.76
CA GLU A 52 -13.19 16.23 9.04
C GLU A 52 -14.31 16.77 9.94
N GLN A 53 -14.27 16.45 11.23
CA GLN A 53 -15.27 16.91 12.18
C GLN A 53 -14.60 17.27 13.49
N LEU A 54 -14.92 18.46 14.02
CA LEU A 54 -14.44 18.94 15.30
C LEU A 54 -15.64 19.21 16.20
N SER A 55 -15.81 18.34 17.18
CA SER A 55 -16.71 18.60 18.29
C SER A 55 -16.09 18.07 19.57
N THR A 56 -16.53 18.60 20.71
CA THR A 56 -16.08 18.16 22.04
C THR A 56 -16.32 16.68 22.32
N ASP A 57 -17.18 16.03 21.54
CA ASP A 57 -17.58 14.63 21.71
C ASP A 57 -17.25 13.72 20.51
N GLY A 58 -16.83 14.31 19.39
CA GLY A 58 -16.60 13.62 18.13
C GLY A 58 -15.63 14.39 17.26
N VAL A 59 -14.34 14.13 17.46
CA VAL A 59 -13.30 14.52 16.52
C VAL A 59 -13.12 13.36 15.54
N ALA A 60 -13.29 13.61 14.25
CA ALA A 60 -13.02 12.63 13.20
C ALA A 60 -11.79 13.06 12.40
N LEU A 61 -10.83 12.16 12.29
CA LEU A 61 -9.63 12.35 11.49
C LEU A 61 -9.71 11.42 10.28
N ASP A 62 -9.65 11.96 9.06
CA ASP A 62 -9.50 11.17 7.84
C ASP A 62 -8.01 10.99 7.54
N VAL A 63 -7.61 9.73 7.36
CA VAL A 63 -6.24 9.35 6.99
C VAL A 63 -6.27 8.58 5.69
N ALA A 64 -5.57 9.09 4.68
CA ALA A 64 -5.34 8.36 3.44
C ALA A 64 -4.03 7.56 3.54
N VAL A 65 -4.16 6.23 3.50
CA VAL A 65 -3.05 5.29 3.36
C VAL A 65 -2.90 4.93 1.89
N LEU A 66 -1.76 5.27 1.31
CA LEU A 66 -1.38 4.93 -0.05
C LEU A 66 -0.72 3.56 -0.09
N VAL A 67 -1.30 2.66 -0.89
CA VAL A 67 -0.72 1.35 -1.21
C VAL A 67 -0.26 1.38 -2.66
N ARG A 68 1.02 1.13 -2.90
CA ARG A 68 1.61 1.04 -4.25
C ARG A 68 2.01 -0.40 -4.54
N ASN A 69 1.59 -0.91 -5.69
CA ASN A 69 1.89 -2.27 -6.11
C ASN A 69 2.90 -2.30 -7.26
N GLY A 70 4.16 -2.56 -6.94
CA GLY A 70 5.20 -2.82 -7.96
C GLY A 70 5.27 -4.27 -8.43
N SER A 71 4.42 -5.16 -7.90
CA SER A 71 4.44 -6.58 -8.23
C SER A 71 3.61 -6.89 -9.49
N PRO A 72 3.89 -8.01 -10.19
CA PRO A 72 3.09 -8.44 -11.34
C PRO A 72 1.73 -9.02 -10.96
N LEU A 73 1.45 -9.21 -9.67
CA LEU A 73 0.22 -9.82 -9.16
C LEU A 73 -0.71 -8.74 -8.58
N PRO A 74 -2.03 -8.88 -8.68
CA PRO A 74 -2.97 -8.01 -7.97
C PRO A 74 -2.83 -8.22 -6.46
N VAL A 75 -2.89 -7.12 -5.70
CA VAL A 75 -2.68 -7.15 -4.25
C VAL A 75 -3.95 -6.71 -3.53
N PRO A 76 -4.67 -7.63 -2.86
CA PRO A 76 -5.77 -7.27 -2.00
C PRO A 76 -5.27 -6.75 -0.67
N VAL A 77 -5.90 -5.68 -0.21
CA VAL A 77 -5.73 -5.15 1.15
C VAL A 77 -6.80 -5.81 2.01
N ASN A 78 -6.40 -6.69 2.93
CA ASN A 78 -7.34 -7.44 3.77
C ASN A 78 -7.73 -6.65 5.01
N ARG A 79 -6.77 -5.97 5.63
CA ARG A 79 -6.98 -5.24 6.87
C ARG A 79 -5.95 -4.14 7.02
N VAL A 80 -6.37 -3.01 7.58
CA VAL A 80 -5.50 -1.93 8.00
C VAL A 80 -5.81 -1.59 9.44
N ASP A 81 -4.92 -1.94 10.36
CA ASP A 81 -4.98 -1.51 11.76
C ASP A 81 -4.24 -0.18 11.91
N TYR A 82 -4.77 0.70 12.76
CA TYR A 82 -4.18 2.00 12.98
C TYR A 82 -4.31 2.46 14.43
N THR A 83 -3.34 3.26 14.85
CA THR A 83 -3.32 4.02 16.09
C THR A 83 -2.95 5.46 15.77
N VAL A 84 -3.71 6.40 16.32
CA VAL A 84 -3.43 7.82 16.23
C VAL A 84 -2.99 8.30 17.60
N GLU A 85 -1.79 8.89 17.66
CA GLU A 85 -1.18 9.40 18.86
C GLU A 85 -1.03 10.93 18.80
N TYR A 86 -1.33 11.57 19.92
CA TYR A 86 -1.05 12.97 20.18
C TYR A 86 0.21 13.07 21.07
N PRO A 87 1.32 13.66 20.59
CA PRO A 87 2.49 13.92 21.41
C PRO A 87 2.23 15.15 22.30
N ALA A 88 1.98 14.91 23.58
CA ALA A 88 2.04 15.94 24.61
C ALA A 88 3.49 16.12 25.10
N ALA A 89 3.77 17.19 25.85
CA ALA A 89 5.13 17.60 26.24
C ALA A 89 5.98 16.44 26.81
N ASP A 90 5.38 15.59 27.66
CA ASP A 90 6.10 14.52 28.36
C ASP A 90 5.51 13.12 28.11
N GLU A 91 4.44 13.00 27.32
CA GLU A 91 3.73 11.74 27.10
C GLU A 91 3.12 11.63 25.70
N ARG A 92 3.01 10.39 25.21
CA ARG A 92 2.23 10.08 24.00
C ARG A 92 0.84 9.60 24.41
N LEU A 93 -0.17 10.32 23.97
CA LEU A 93 -1.55 10.04 24.30
C LEU A 93 -2.27 9.45 23.10
N THR A 94 -2.89 8.29 23.27
CA THR A 94 -3.70 7.69 22.21
C THR A 94 -4.99 8.49 22.03
N PHE A 95 -5.14 9.06 20.83
CA PHE A 95 -6.34 9.78 20.41
C PHE A 95 -7.39 8.84 19.82
N ALA A 96 -6.97 7.88 18.99
CA ALA A 96 -7.87 6.91 18.38
C ALA A 96 -7.12 5.61 18.08
N ARG A 97 -7.85 4.50 18.04
CA ARG A 97 -7.38 3.22 17.54
C ARG A 97 -8.53 2.57 16.79
N GLY A 98 -8.22 1.82 15.75
CA GLY A 98 -9.23 1.10 15.00
C GLY A 98 -8.63 0.20 13.95
N HIS A 99 -9.52 -0.38 13.15
CA HIS A 99 -9.16 -1.14 11.98
C HIS A 99 -10.17 -0.88 10.88
N ARG A 100 -9.69 -0.98 9.63
CA ARG A 100 -10.54 -1.07 8.45
C ARG A 100 -10.34 -2.45 7.84
N SER A 101 -11.43 -3.21 7.76
CA SER A 101 -11.46 -4.44 6.98
C SER A 101 -11.55 -4.10 5.49
N GLY A 102 -10.81 -4.85 4.68
CA GLY A 102 -10.85 -4.79 3.23
C GLY A 102 -11.35 -6.12 2.68
N CYS A 103 -10.60 -6.74 1.76
CA CYS A 103 -10.99 -8.01 1.16
C CYS A 103 -10.93 -9.15 2.18
N GLU A 104 -11.98 -9.98 2.23
CA GLU A 104 -12.01 -11.15 3.09
C GLU A 104 -10.93 -12.15 2.68
N PRO A 105 -10.16 -12.71 3.63
CA PRO A 105 -9.19 -13.76 3.32
C PRO A 105 -9.89 -15.00 2.77
N VAL A 106 -9.39 -15.53 1.66
CA VAL A 106 -9.84 -16.82 1.14
C VAL A 106 -8.78 -17.88 1.40
N ALA A 107 -9.23 -18.98 1.99
CA ALA A 107 -8.45 -20.19 2.11
C ALA A 107 -8.24 -20.76 0.70
N VAL A 108 -7.00 -20.70 0.22
CA VAL A 108 -6.62 -21.34 -1.03
C VAL A 108 -6.12 -22.74 -0.66
N ASP A 109 -6.91 -23.77 -1.00
CA ASP A 109 -6.52 -25.17 -0.81
C ASP A 109 -5.44 -25.53 -1.85
N ASP A 110 -4.27 -25.99 -1.37
CA ASP A 110 -3.15 -26.66 -2.08
C ASP A 110 -2.61 -26.07 -3.41
N GLY A 111 -3.19 -24.98 -3.94
CA GLY A 111 -2.68 -24.19 -5.06
C GLY A 111 -1.85 -23.00 -4.59
N SER A 112 -0.95 -22.49 -5.44
CA SER A 112 -0.25 -21.25 -5.09
C SER A 112 -1.26 -20.10 -5.02
N LEU A 113 -1.19 -19.28 -3.98
CA LEU A 113 -2.01 -18.07 -3.86
C LEU A 113 -1.92 -17.19 -5.12
N ALA A 114 -0.78 -17.20 -5.81
CA ALA A 114 -0.59 -16.53 -7.09
C ALA A 114 -1.49 -17.10 -8.19
N ASP A 115 -1.61 -18.43 -8.30
CA ASP A 115 -2.49 -19.08 -9.28
C ASP A 115 -3.96 -18.78 -9.00
N TYR A 116 -4.38 -18.78 -7.73
CA TYR A 116 -5.74 -18.41 -7.36
C TYR A 116 -6.06 -16.96 -7.73
N LEU A 117 -5.18 -16.02 -7.35
CA LEU A 117 -5.37 -14.59 -7.66
C LEU A 117 -5.32 -14.30 -9.16
N GLN A 118 -4.56 -15.07 -9.93
CA GLN A 118 -4.45 -14.94 -11.38
C GLN A 118 -5.65 -15.53 -12.13
N ASN A 119 -6.22 -16.64 -11.64
CA ASN A 119 -7.26 -17.39 -12.35
C ASN A 119 -8.68 -17.07 -11.87
N GLU A 120 -8.89 -16.93 -10.56
CA GLU A 120 -10.23 -16.74 -9.98
C GLU A 120 -10.53 -15.28 -9.63
N GLY A 121 -9.48 -14.45 -9.55
CA GLY A 121 -9.59 -13.07 -9.09
C GLY A 121 -9.77 -12.98 -7.57
N VAL A 122 -9.59 -11.79 -7.01
CA VAL A 122 -9.76 -11.62 -5.56
C VAL A 122 -11.25 -11.47 -5.23
N PRO A 123 -11.83 -12.34 -4.39
CA PRO A 123 -13.19 -12.12 -3.90
C PRO A 123 -13.15 -11.06 -2.79
N CYS A 124 -13.18 -9.80 -3.21
CA CYS A 124 -13.48 -8.69 -2.31
C CYS A 124 -15.00 -8.55 -2.22
N GLY A 125 -15.61 -9.32 -1.31
CA GLY A 125 -17.02 -9.17 -0.99
C GLY A 125 -17.28 -7.83 -0.32
N GLY A 126 -18.15 -7.00 -0.91
CA GLY A 126 -18.58 -5.71 -0.34
C GLY A 126 -18.02 -4.47 -1.07
N SER A 127 -18.65 -3.31 -0.85
CA SER A 127 -18.31 -2.03 -1.49
C SER A 127 -16.97 -1.44 -1.06
N ASP A 128 -16.35 -1.99 -0.01
CA ASP A 128 -15.23 -1.36 0.70
C ASP A 128 -13.89 -2.09 0.55
N GLY A 129 -13.88 -3.24 -0.14
CA GLY A 129 -12.68 -4.03 -0.43
C GLY A 129 -11.76 -3.33 -1.43
N VAL A 130 -10.45 -3.40 -1.22
CA VAL A 130 -9.45 -2.71 -2.06
C VAL A 130 -8.49 -3.72 -2.67
N VAL A 131 -8.49 -3.79 -4.01
CA VAL A 131 -7.46 -4.50 -4.80
C VAL A 131 -6.61 -3.47 -5.53
N VAL A 132 -5.29 -3.58 -5.38
CA VAL A 132 -4.32 -2.74 -6.10
C VAL A 132 -3.78 -3.53 -7.28
N ALA A 133 -4.12 -3.11 -8.50
CA ALA A 133 -3.65 -3.76 -9.72
C ALA A 133 -2.12 -3.64 -9.88
N PRO A 134 -1.48 -4.50 -10.69
CA PRO A 134 -0.06 -4.38 -11.00
C PRO A 134 0.30 -3.01 -11.57
N GLY A 135 1.30 -2.34 -10.99
CA GLY A 135 1.75 -1.01 -11.43
C GLY A 135 0.89 0.17 -10.96
N ASP A 136 -0.22 -0.10 -10.25
CA ASP A 136 -1.14 0.93 -9.75
C ASP A 136 -0.84 1.35 -8.31
N GLU A 137 -1.46 2.47 -7.92
CA GLU A 137 -1.54 2.92 -6.54
C GLU A 137 -2.99 3.19 -6.12
N ARG A 138 -3.33 2.95 -4.85
CA ARG A 138 -4.67 3.15 -4.29
C ARG A 138 -4.62 3.78 -2.92
N HIS A 139 -5.58 4.66 -2.65
CA HIS A 139 -5.81 5.24 -1.33
C HIS A 139 -6.84 4.42 -0.55
N VAL A 140 -6.47 4.01 0.65
CA VAL A 140 -7.35 3.45 1.68
C VAL A 140 -7.64 4.56 2.69
N ARG A 141 -8.88 5.03 2.73
CA ARG A 141 -9.33 6.05 3.71
C ARG A 141 -9.63 5.41 5.05
N LEU A 142 -9.16 6.00 6.14
CA LEU A 142 -9.42 5.58 7.50
C LEU A 142 -10.08 6.71 8.25
N THR A 143 -11.29 6.48 8.76
CA THR A 143 -11.98 7.42 9.64
C THR A 143 -11.64 7.09 11.09
N CYS A 144 -10.79 7.90 11.70
CA CYS A 144 -10.32 7.69 13.07
C CYS A 144 -11.14 8.51 14.05
N THR A 145 -11.91 7.85 14.91
CA THR A 145 -12.75 8.50 15.93
C THR A 145 -12.40 8.03 17.35
N PRO A 146 -12.55 8.89 18.37
CA PRO A 146 -12.41 8.52 19.77
C PRO A 146 -13.43 7.46 20.21
N GLN A 147 -12.95 6.26 20.54
CA GLN A 147 -13.81 5.14 20.96
C GLN A 147 -14.00 5.03 22.49
N THR A 148 -13.08 5.53 23.30
CA THR A 148 -13.09 5.38 24.76
C THR A 148 -13.17 6.75 25.46
N ASP A 149 -13.57 6.79 26.72
CA ASP A 149 -13.57 8.04 27.50
C ASP A 149 -12.16 8.63 27.65
N ALA A 150 -11.14 7.78 27.68
CA ALA A 150 -9.75 8.24 27.65
C ALA A 150 -9.42 8.94 26.33
N HIS A 151 -9.77 8.32 25.19
CA HIS A 151 -9.61 8.92 23.86
C HIS A 151 -10.36 10.25 23.75
N ARG A 152 -11.61 10.33 24.25
CA ARG A 152 -12.42 11.55 24.23
C ARG A 152 -11.80 12.66 25.07
N ARG A 153 -11.20 12.35 26.24
CA ARG A 153 -10.46 13.33 27.03
C ARG A 153 -9.26 13.90 26.27
N VAL A 154 -8.52 13.05 25.55
CA VAL A 154 -7.40 13.49 24.69
C VAL A 154 -7.93 14.35 23.55
N ALA A 155 -8.99 13.92 22.86
CA ALA A 155 -9.63 14.68 21.79
C ALA A 155 -10.08 16.08 22.24
N ARG A 156 -10.69 16.20 23.43
CA ARG A 156 -11.06 17.51 24.01
C ARG A 156 -9.85 18.40 24.27
N ARG A 157 -8.74 17.83 24.77
CA ARG A 157 -7.47 18.57 24.93
C ARG A 157 -6.94 19.09 23.60
N VAL A 158 -7.01 18.26 22.56
CA VAL A 158 -6.60 18.58 21.20
C VAL A 158 -7.43 19.74 20.63
N VAL A 159 -8.76 19.70 20.77
CA VAL A 159 -9.66 20.79 20.32
C VAL A 159 -9.43 22.08 21.11
N SER A 160 -9.12 22.00 22.40
CA SER A 160 -8.86 23.17 23.23
C SER A 160 -7.46 23.78 23.08
N ALA A 161 -6.57 23.17 22.29
CA ALA A 161 -5.21 23.66 22.11
C ALA A 161 -5.26 24.99 21.33
N ALA A 162 -4.72 26.05 21.94
CA ALA A 162 -4.93 27.45 21.51
C ALA A 162 -4.32 27.83 20.16
N ASP A 163 -3.55 26.95 19.51
CA ASP A 163 -2.73 27.28 18.34
C ASP A 163 -3.29 26.73 17.01
N ASP A 164 -4.50 26.16 16.98
CA ASP A 164 -5.15 25.49 15.83
C ASP A 164 -4.31 24.39 15.15
N LEU A 165 -3.09 24.12 15.61
CA LEU A 165 -2.12 23.22 15.00
C LEU A 165 -1.79 22.12 15.97
N VAL A 166 -2.05 20.89 15.54
CA VAL A 166 -1.93 19.69 16.35
C VAL A 166 -0.99 18.74 15.64
N ALA A 167 0.10 18.38 16.31
CA ALA A 167 0.92 17.26 15.85
C ALA A 167 0.15 15.96 16.13
N VAL A 168 0.01 15.11 15.12
CA VAL A 168 -0.49 13.75 15.26
C VAL A 168 0.48 12.79 14.61
N THR A 169 0.63 11.62 15.22
CA THR A 169 1.34 10.48 14.62
C THR A 169 0.30 9.42 14.30
N VAL A 170 0.32 8.90 13.08
CA VAL A 170 -0.47 7.75 12.68
C VAL A 170 0.48 6.60 12.43
N ASP A 171 0.35 5.57 13.26
CA ASP A 171 1.05 4.31 13.13
C ASP A 171 0.06 3.22 12.75
N GLY A 172 0.44 2.32 11.86
CA GLY A 172 -0.44 1.25 11.46
C GLY A 172 0.25 0.12 10.73
N GLU A 173 -0.53 -0.92 10.51
CA GLU A 173 -0.11 -2.13 9.83
C GLU A 173 -1.18 -2.53 8.81
N ALA A 174 -0.76 -2.80 7.59
CA ALA A 174 -1.60 -3.30 6.52
C ALA A 174 -1.28 -4.77 6.28
N THR A 175 -2.30 -5.61 6.43
CA THR A 175 -2.28 -7.02 6.08
C THR A 175 -2.79 -7.19 4.65
N LEU A 176 -1.98 -7.80 3.81
CA LEU A 176 -2.20 -7.97 2.38
C LEU A 176 -2.11 -9.45 2.01
N LEU A 177 -2.64 -9.80 0.84
CA LEU A 177 -2.57 -11.16 0.29
C LEU A 177 -3.01 -12.24 1.30
N ASN A 178 -4.22 -12.10 1.84
CA ASN A 178 -4.84 -13.05 2.76
C ASN A 178 -4.00 -13.35 4.01
N GLY A 179 -3.29 -12.34 4.55
CA GLY A 179 -2.48 -12.52 5.76
C GLY A 179 -1.01 -12.81 5.51
N VAL A 180 -0.58 -12.93 4.25
CA VAL A 180 0.78 -13.40 3.94
C VAL A 180 1.80 -12.27 3.89
N VAL A 181 1.36 -11.05 3.58
CA VAL A 181 2.22 -9.87 3.50
C VAL A 181 1.75 -8.80 4.49
N GLU A 182 2.59 -8.53 5.48
CA GLU A 182 2.36 -7.47 6.46
C GLU A 182 3.26 -6.27 6.14
N LYS A 183 2.70 -5.07 6.23
CA LYS A 183 3.39 -3.80 5.95
C LYS A 183 3.07 -2.77 7.01
N SER A 184 4.08 -2.36 7.77
CA SER A 184 3.93 -1.25 8.71
C SER A 184 4.10 0.09 8.00
N PHE A 185 3.39 1.09 8.50
CA PHE A 185 3.55 2.48 8.11
C PHE A 185 3.49 3.38 9.35
N SER A 186 4.22 4.48 9.29
CA SER A 186 4.22 5.50 10.33
C SER A 186 4.35 6.86 9.65
N GLN A 187 3.50 7.79 10.05
CA GLN A 187 3.57 9.16 9.55
C GLN A 187 3.21 10.13 10.67
N ARG A 188 4.14 11.04 10.95
CA ARG A 188 3.87 12.20 11.79
C ARG A 188 3.50 13.40 10.92
N ARG A 189 2.46 14.14 11.28
CA ARG A 189 2.04 15.38 10.63
C ARG A 189 1.58 16.41 11.65
N ILE A 190 1.76 17.67 11.29
CA ILE A 190 1.08 18.79 11.94
C ILE A 190 -0.17 19.04 11.13
N VAL A 191 -1.33 18.96 11.78
CA VAL A 191 -2.64 19.06 11.16
C VAL A 191 -3.33 20.27 11.76
N ARG A 192 -4.03 21.03 10.91
CA ARG A 192 -4.83 22.16 11.37
C ARG A 192 -6.20 21.68 11.83
N VAL A 193 -6.54 22.04 13.06
CA VAL A 193 -7.89 22.00 13.62
C VAL A 193 -8.64 23.15 12.96
N SER A 194 -9.46 22.86 11.94
CA SER A 194 -10.18 23.87 11.17
C SER A 194 -11.66 23.83 11.56
N ASP A 195 -12.17 24.90 12.17
CA ASP A 195 -13.58 25.06 12.59
C ASP A 195 -14.60 24.85 11.45
#